data_AF-A0A6N2UY62-F1
#
_entry.id   AF-A0A6N2UY62-F1
#
_cell.length_a   1.000
_cell.length_b   1.000
_cell.length_c   1.000
_cell.angle_alpha   90.00
_cell.angle_beta   90.00
_cell.angle_gamma   90.00
#
_symmetry.space_group_name_H-M   'P 1'
#
loop_
_entity.id
_entity.type
_entity.pdbx_description
1 polymer ?
#
loop_
_entity_poly.entity_id
_entity_poly.type
_entity_poly.pdbx_seq_one_letter_code
_entity_poly.pdbx_strand_id
1 'polypeptide(L)'
;MLYPYRLALEKTFPLSPSLVEASPTDRLLRLVCSVSDLFSTQPFPLYKDGRPTLLLLYRDVAYSWKDLADSFGDTIAAVSDHWPLSLYGTTGDRETGQLTIRREGGRGIIRLHSVSGRPFDSMEGLCLQLETESADTASSLAQVCSQLSPQAPLAALSRKLEPFLTGCSLLPTTGSAFCYLAWSEAEKPALLGLLSAAQKEQLWQTFLADGVQPLEFDWLWDAYCSGEAPHLLEWEMALRVVLEELGFSIQRQEGFFQVTDAQGQILRFDLVKGGPAEKIFLKLLFPLDWK
;
A
#
# COMPACT_ATOMS: atom_id res chain seq x y z
N MET A 1 -4.38 -30.33 -6.22
CA MET A 1 -5.15 -29.66 -7.29
C MET A 1 -6.59 -30.15 -7.18
N LEU A 2 -7.55 -29.28 -6.89
CA LEU A 2 -8.93 -29.69 -6.56
C LEU A 2 -9.78 -30.07 -7.80
N TYR A 3 -9.41 -29.59 -8.98
CA TYR A 3 -10.01 -29.93 -10.27
C TYR A 3 -8.97 -29.77 -11.40
N PRO A 4 -8.96 -30.64 -12.43
CA PRO A 4 -7.95 -30.62 -13.48
C PRO A 4 -8.23 -29.52 -14.51
N TYR A 5 -7.25 -28.67 -14.77
CA TYR A 5 -7.27 -27.77 -15.92
C TYR A 5 -6.65 -28.43 -17.15
N ARG A 6 -7.21 -28.16 -18.32
CA ARG A 6 -6.75 -28.65 -19.63
C ARG A 6 -6.14 -27.50 -20.42
N LEU A 7 -5.05 -27.78 -21.14
CA LEU A 7 -4.41 -26.80 -22.00
C LEU A 7 -5.38 -26.36 -23.11
N ALA A 8 -5.68 -25.08 -23.16
CA ALA A 8 -6.48 -24.46 -24.20
C ALA A 8 -5.59 -23.86 -25.31
N LEU A 9 -4.44 -23.30 -24.93
CA LEU A 9 -3.50 -22.67 -25.86
C LEU A 9 -2.10 -22.63 -25.27
N GLU A 10 -1.09 -22.84 -26.11
CA GLU A 10 0.30 -22.50 -25.84
C GLU A 10 0.85 -21.61 -26.95
N LYS A 11 1.55 -20.53 -26.58
CA LYS A 11 2.21 -19.62 -27.52
C LYS A 11 3.55 -19.16 -26.98
N THR A 12 4.49 -18.95 -27.89
CA THR A 12 5.78 -18.34 -27.57
C THR A 12 5.81 -16.88 -28.00
N PHE A 13 6.50 -16.04 -27.23
CA PHE A 13 6.72 -14.63 -27.56
C PHE A 13 8.18 -14.23 -27.30
N PRO A 14 8.71 -13.22 -28.01
CA PRO A 14 10.04 -12.69 -27.71
C PRO A 14 10.01 -11.98 -26.35
N LEU A 15 11.02 -12.21 -25.52
CA LEU A 15 11.18 -11.49 -24.26
C LEU A 15 12.01 -10.25 -24.49
N SER A 16 11.60 -9.13 -23.91
CA SER A 16 12.43 -7.93 -23.91
C SER A 16 13.63 -8.13 -22.97
N PRO A 17 14.85 -7.70 -23.36
CA PRO A 17 16.04 -7.89 -22.55
C PRO A 17 16.12 -7.03 -21.28
N SER A 18 15.08 -6.26 -20.91
CA SER A 18 15.18 -5.23 -19.88
C SER A 18 14.11 -5.34 -18.80
N LEU A 19 14.43 -6.06 -17.73
CA LEU A 19 13.97 -5.72 -16.37
C LEU A 19 15.22 -5.59 -15.50
N VAL A 20 15.95 -4.51 -15.78
CA VAL A 20 17.20 -4.10 -15.12
C VAL A 20 16.95 -4.01 -13.60
N GLU A 21 17.80 -4.68 -12.83
CA GLU A 21 18.18 -4.42 -11.42
C GLU A 21 17.08 -4.19 -10.36
N ALA A 22 15.83 -4.55 -10.60
CA ALA A 22 14.79 -4.56 -9.56
C ALA A 22 14.79 -5.88 -8.77
N SER A 23 14.67 -5.79 -7.45
CA SER A 23 14.43 -6.97 -6.59
C SER A 23 13.12 -7.67 -6.98
N PRO A 24 12.93 -8.97 -6.67
CA PRO A 24 11.66 -9.66 -6.94
C PRO A 24 10.45 -8.94 -6.34
N THR A 25 10.60 -8.40 -5.13
CA THR A 25 9.59 -7.58 -4.44
C THR A 25 9.27 -6.32 -5.25
N ASP A 26 10.28 -5.54 -5.64
CA ASP A 26 10.09 -4.31 -6.41
C ASP A 26 9.37 -4.56 -7.75
N ARG A 27 9.72 -5.64 -8.45
CA ARG A 27 9.07 -6.05 -9.71
C ARG A 27 7.59 -6.37 -9.51
N LEU A 28 7.26 -7.12 -8.47
CA LEU A 28 5.88 -7.46 -8.14
C LEU A 28 5.07 -6.21 -7.81
N LEU A 29 5.60 -5.36 -6.94
CA LEU A 29 4.87 -4.16 -6.51
C LEU A 29 4.64 -3.20 -7.69
N ARG A 30 5.63 -3.04 -8.58
CA ARG A 30 5.44 -2.30 -9.84
C ARG A 30 4.38 -2.93 -10.72
N LEU A 31 4.37 -4.26 -10.87
CA LEU A 31 3.32 -4.97 -11.62
C LEU A 31 1.94 -4.67 -11.02
N VAL A 32 1.80 -4.73 -9.70
CA VAL A 32 0.54 -4.42 -9.00
C VAL A 32 0.11 -2.98 -9.27
N CYS A 33 1.02 -2.00 -9.18
CA CYS A 33 0.72 -0.61 -9.50
C CYS A 33 0.30 -0.44 -10.97
N SER A 34 1.03 -1.03 -11.92
CA SER A 34 0.71 -0.91 -13.36
C SER A 34 -0.61 -1.59 -13.73
N VAL A 35 -0.91 -2.75 -13.14
CA VAL A 35 -2.22 -3.41 -13.32
C VAL A 35 -3.33 -2.56 -12.68
N SER A 36 -3.08 -1.97 -11.51
CA SER A 36 -4.05 -1.11 -10.85
C SER A 36 -4.34 0.16 -11.64
N ASP A 37 -3.32 0.76 -12.25
CA ASP A 37 -3.44 1.92 -13.13
C ASP A 37 -4.25 1.57 -14.39
N LEU A 38 -3.90 0.47 -15.07
CA LEU A 38 -4.61 -0.01 -16.26
C LEU A 38 -6.12 -0.17 -16.02
N PHE A 39 -6.49 -0.71 -14.86
CA PHE A 39 -7.90 -0.95 -14.51
C PHE A 39 -8.52 0.15 -13.65
N SER A 40 -7.77 1.20 -13.31
CA SER A 40 -8.18 2.25 -12.37
C SER A 40 -8.81 1.70 -11.07
N THR A 41 -8.26 0.61 -10.55
CA THR A 41 -8.77 -0.09 -9.36
C THR A 41 -7.67 -0.85 -8.66
N GLN A 42 -7.78 -1.01 -7.35
CA GLN A 42 -6.78 -1.71 -6.55
C GLN A 42 -7.15 -3.18 -6.33
N PRO A 43 -6.15 -4.06 -6.14
CA PRO A 43 -6.45 -5.41 -5.71
C PRO A 43 -6.94 -5.43 -4.27
N PHE A 44 -7.86 -6.34 -3.98
CA PHE A 44 -8.10 -6.79 -2.61
C PHE A 44 -7.14 -7.94 -2.29
N PRO A 45 -6.18 -7.75 -1.36
CA PRO A 45 -5.28 -8.83 -0.96
C PRO A 45 -6.03 -9.87 -0.13
N LEU A 46 -5.93 -11.13 -0.54
CA LEU A 46 -6.45 -12.29 0.18
C LEU A 46 -5.27 -13.16 0.60
N TYR A 47 -4.98 -13.12 1.89
CA TYR A 47 -3.97 -13.94 2.52
C TYR A 47 -4.63 -14.76 3.63
N LYS A 48 -4.27 -16.05 3.70
CA LYS A 48 -4.69 -16.92 4.79
C LYS A 48 -3.48 -17.21 5.66
N ASP A 49 -3.62 -16.94 6.95
CA ASP A 49 -2.55 -17.11 7.92
C ASP A 49 -1.92 -18.52 7.86
N GLY A 50 -0.59 -18.55 7.91
CA GLY A 50 0.22 -19.76 7.79
C GLY A 50 0.29 -20.39 6.39
N ARG A 51 -0.25 -19.75 5.34
CA ARG A 51 -0.16 -20.24 3.95
C ARG A 51 0.91 -19.47 3.16
N PRO A 52 1.73 -20.13 2.33
CA PRO A 52 2.71 -19.47 1.47
C PRO A 52 2.09 -18.93 0.17
N THR A 53 0.80 -18.57 0.18
CA THR A 53 0.06 -18.17 -1.03
C THR A 53 -0.63 -16.83 -0.78
N LEU A 54 -0.48 -15.90 -1.73
CA LEU A 54 -1.17 -14.61 -1.74
C LEU A 54 -2.02 -14.52 -3.00
N LEU A 55 -3.28 -14.09 -2.86
CA LEU A 55 -4.13 -13.73 -3.99
C LEU A 55 -4.36 -12.22 -4.00
N LEU A 56 -4.23 -11.58 -5.15
CA LEU A 56 -4.58 -10.18 -5.36
C LEU A 56 -5.76 -10.11 -6.32
N LEU A 57 -6.93 -9.72 -5.82
CA LEU A 57 -8.19 -9.81 -6.54
C LEU A 57 -8.68 -8.43 -7.03
N TYR A 58 -8.79 -8.27 -8.34
CA TYR A 58 -9.47 -7.16 -9.02
C TYR A 58 -10.84 -7.66 -9.47
N ARG A 59 -11.91 -7.17 -8.84
CA ARG A 59 -13.26 -7.75 -8.98
C ARG A 59 -13.96 -7.33 -10.27
N ASP A 60 -13.97 -6.03 -10.53
CA ASP A 60 -14.82 -5.43 -11.56
C ASP A 60 -14.00 -5.06 -12.80
N VAL A 61 -13.27 -6.04 -13.33
CA VAL A 61 -12.40 -5.86 -14.50
C VAL A 61 -12.71 -6.89 -15.57
N ALA A 62 -12.56 -6.51 -16.82
CA ALA A 62 -12.62 -7.40 -17.96
C ALA A 62 -11.44 -7.10 -18.88
N TYR A 63 -10.82 -8.14 -19.44
CA TYR A 63 -9.59 -7.97 -20.21
C TYR A 63 -9.42 -9.07 -21.26
N SER A 64 -8.72 -8.70 -22.33
CA SER A 64 -8.14 -9.65 -23.29
C SER A 64 -6.83 -10.18 -22.71
N TRP A 65 -6.62 -11.50 -22.75
CA TRP A 65 -5.34 -12.05 -22.27
C TRP A 65 -4.16 -11.61 -23.15
N LYS A 66 -4.41 -11.27 -24.43
CA LYS A 66 -3.39 -10.78 -25.36
C LYS A 66 -2.90 -9.41 -24.94
N ASP A 67 -3.83 -8.49 -24.70
CA ASP A 67 -3.53 -7.11 -24.32
C ASP A 67 -2.77 -7.07 -22.98
N LEU A 68 -3.16 -7.93 -22.04
CA LEU A 68 -2.47 -8.10 -20.76
C LEU A 68 -1.05 -8.66 -20.96
N ALA A 69 -0.90 -9.69 -21.80
CA ALA A 69 0.41 -10.27 -22.11
C ALA A 69 1.32 -9.29 -22.88
N ASP A 70 0.76 -8.50 -23.79
CA ASP A 70 1.50 -7.48 -24.54
C ASP A 70 1.97 -6.35 -23.63
N SER A 71 1.14 -5.97 -22.64
CA SER A 71 1.46 -4.89 -21.69
C SER A 71 2.42 -5.31 -20.58
N PHE A 72 2.25 -6.53 -20.04
CA PHE A 72 2.91 -6.97 -18.80
C PHE A 72 3.62 -8.32 -18.90
N GLY A 73 3.65 -8.97 -20.05
CA GLY A 73 4.17 -10.33 -20.21
C GLY A 73 5.60 -10.51 -19.74
N ASP A 74 6.48 -9.56 -20.04
CA ASP A 74 7.87 -9.55 -19.56
C ASP A 74 7.95 -9.47 -18.03
N THR A 75 7.16 -8.58 -17.42
CA THR A 75 7.13 -8.37 -15.97
C THR A 75 6.53 -9.59 -15.25
N ILE A 76 5.45 -10.16 -15.78
CA ILE A 76 4.83 -11.37 -15.24
C ILE A 76 5.81 -12.55 -15.30
N ALA A 77 6.53 -12.70 -16.42
CA ALA A 77 7.56 -13.73 -16.56
C ALA A 77 8.71 -13.53 -15.56
N ALA A 78 9.17 -12.29 -15.38
CA ALA A 78 10.28 -11.99 -14.47
C ALA A 78 9.92 -12.12 -12.98
N VAL A 79 8.67 -11.82 -12.59
CA VAL A 79 8.16 -12.14 -11.25
C VAL A 79 8.07 -13.65 -11.09
N SER A 80 7.56 -14.33 -12.12
CA SER A 80 7.40 -15.78 -12.18
C SER A 80 8.71 -16.58 -12.05
N ASP A 81 9.85 -15.98 -12.40
CA ASP A 81 11.17 -16.59 -12.22
C ASP A 81 11.54 -16.77 -10.73
N HIS A 82 10.94 -15.97 -9.84
CA HIS A 82 11.16 -16.05 -8.39
C HIS A 82 9.95 -16.62 -7.64
N TRP A 83 8.77 -16.04 -7.85
CA TRP A 83 7.52 -16.49 -7.25
C TRP A 83 6.58 -16.95 -8.33
N PRO A 84 6.17 -18.24 -8.34
CA PRO A 84 5.21 -18.69 -9.31
C PRO A 84 3.92 -17.87 -9.30
N LEU A 85 3.75 -17.06 -10.35
CA LEU A 85 2.58 -16.24 -10.60
C LEU A 85 1.65 -16.91 -11.61
N SER A 86 0.37 -17.02 -11.25
CA SER A 86 -0.72 -17.45 -12.12
C SER A 86 -1.82 -16.40 -12.11
N LEU A 87 -2.41 -16.13 -13.27
CA LEU A 87 -3.51 -15.20 -13.42
C LEU A 87 -4.78 -16.00 -13.65
N TYR A 88 -5.85 -15.69 -12.92
CA TYR A 88 -7.15 -16.33 -13.10
C TYR A 88 -8.23 -15.31 -13.40
N GLY A 89 -9.23 -15.77 -14.13
CA GLY A 89 -10.47 -15.04 -14.35
C GLY A 89 -11.58 -15.98 -14.81
N THR A 90 -12.75 -15.42 -15.06
CA THR A 90 -13.91 -16.15 -15.58
C THR A 90 -14.00 -15.93 -17.07
N THR A 91 -13.95 -17.01 -17.84
CA THR A 91 -14.12 -16.96 -19.31
C THR A 91 -15.58 -16.69 -19.70
N GLY A 92 -15.83 -16.37 -20.98
CA GLY A 92 -17.19 -16.22 -21.52
C GLY A 92 -18.07 -17.48 -21.39
N ASP A 93 -17.46 -18.67 -21.33
CA ASP A 93 -18.15 -19.95 -21.08
C ASP A 93 -18.46 -20.18 -19.58
N ARG A 94 -18.20 -19.18 -18.72
CA ARG A 94 -18.40 -19.20 -17.26
C ARG A 94 -17.59 -20.24 -16.51
N GLU A 95 -16.53 -20.74 -17.11
CA GLU A 95 -15.50 -21.54 -16.44
C GLU A 95 -14.29 -20.69 -16.05
N THR A 96 -13.53 -21.17 -15.06
CA THR A 96 -12.27 -20.56 -14.66
C THR A 96 -11.23 -20.74 -15.77
N GLY A 97 -10.70 -19.62 -16.25
CA GLY A 97 -9.51 -19.56 -17.09
C GLY A 97 -8.28 -19.29 -16.24
N GLN A 98 -7.16 -19.89 -16.63
CA GLN A 98 -5.84 -19.63 -16.06
C GLN A 98 -4.89 -19.18 -17.16
N LEU A 99 -4.16 -18.11 -16.91
CA LEU A 99 -3.05 -17.63 -17.72
C LEU A 99 -1.75 -17.74 -16.91
N THR A 100 -0.74 -18.38 -17.50
CA THR A 100 0.63 -18.39 -16.96
C THR A 100 1.60 -17.89 -18.03
N ILE A 101 2.58 -17.09 -17.61
CA ILE A 101 3.63 -16.57 -18.48
C ILE A 101 4.98 -16.89 -17.83
N ARG A 102 5.85 -17.63 -18.55
CA ARG A 102 7.13 -18.14 -18.03
C ARG A 102 8.26 -17.95 -19.01
N ARG A 103 9.50 -17.88 -18.51
CA ARG A 103 10.71 -17.91 -19.35
C ARG A 103 11.21 -19.35 -19.48
N GLU A 104 11.27 -19.85 -20.70
CA GLU A 104 11.79 -21.19 -21.02
C GLU A 104 12.68 -21.11 -22.27
N GLY A 105 13.92 -21.61 -22.18
CA GLY A 105 14.85 -21.63 -23.32
C GLY A 105 15.16 -20.24 -23.92
N GLY A 106 15.15 -19.19 -23.09
CA GLY A 106 15.37 -17.80 -23.52
C GLY A 106 14.18 -17.14 -24.22
N ARG A 107 13.02 -17.82 -24.29
CA ARG A 107 11.77 -17.29 -24.83
C ARG A 107 10.69 -17.23 -23.76
N GLY A 108 9.71 -16.37 -23.99
CA GLY A 108 8.53 -16.30 -23.16
C GLY A 108 7.52 -17.33 -23.65
N ILE A 109 6.92 -18.08 -22.73
CA ILE A 109 5.86 -19.03 -23.01
C ILE A 109 4.60 -18.60 -22.27
N ILE A 110 3.54 -18.39 -23.03
CA ILE A 110 2.18 -18.15 -22.56
C ILE A 110 1.44 -19.48 -22.65
N ARG A 111 0.84 -19.90 -21.53
CA ARG A 111 -0.09 -21.03 -21.49
C ARG A 111 -1.43 -20.58 -20.95
N LEU A 112 -2.49 -20.93 -21.67
CA LEU A 112 -3.86 -20.80 -21.22
C LEU A 112 -4.41 -22.17 -20.88
N HIS A 113 -5.04 -22.27 -19.72
CA HIS A 113 -5.78 -23.45 -19.33
C HIS A 113 -7.20 -23.06 -18.95
N SER A 114 -8.14 -23.99 -19.16
CA SER A 114 -9.49 -23.88 -18.63
C SER A 114 -9.98 -25.26 -18.17
N VAL A 115 -11.17 -25.35 -17.58
CA VAL A 115 -11.72 -26.65 -17.16
C VAL A 115 -12.02 -27.53 -18.39
N SER A 116 -12.56 -26.94 -19.45
CA SER A 116 -12.91 -27.63 -20.69
C SER A 116 -11.72 -27.83 -21.65
N GLY A 117 -10.72 -26.95 -21.60
CA GLY A 117 -9.64 -26.85 -22.60
C GLY A 117 -10.07 -26.14 -23.88
N ARG A 118 -11.22 -25.47 -23.90
CA ARG A 118 -11.67 -24.67 -25.05
C ARG A 118 -10.88 -23.35 -25.13
N PRO A 119 -10.53 -22.88 -26.33
CA PRO A 119 -9.93 -21.56 -26.50
C PRO A 119 -10.84 -20.44 -25.97
N PHE A 120 -10.22 -19.42 -25.38
CA PHE A 120 -10.89 -18.19 -24.96
C PHE A 120 -9.97 -16.99 -25.22
N ASP A 121 -10.57 -15.81 -25.41
CA ASP A 121 -9.84 -14.57 -25.71
C ASP A 121 -9.93 -13.53 -24.57
N SER A 122 -11.02 -13.54 -23.80
CA SER A 122 -11.24 -12.60 -22.70
C SER A 122 -11.59 -13.31 -21.39
N MET A 123 -11.35 -12.60 -20.28
CA MET A 123 -11.73 -13.01 -18.94
C MET A 123 -12.32 -11.83 -18.15
N GLU A 124 -13.24 -12.15 -17.23
CA GLU A 124 -13.86 -11.25 -16.26
C GLU A 124 -13.40 -11.58 -14.83
N GLY A 125 -13.11 -10.55 -14.05
CA GLY A 125 -12.39 -10.65 -12.80
C GLY A 125 -10.93 -11.08 -13.02
N LEU A 126 -9.99 -10.43 -12.34
CA LEU A 126 -8.58 -10.79 -12.39
C LEU A 126 -8.11 -11.17 -10.99
N CYS A 127 -7.54 -12.36 -10.85
CA CYS A 127 -6.84 -12.78 -9.65
C CYS A 127 -5.38 -13.10 -9.98
N LEU A 128 -4.46 -12.38 -9.34
CA LEU A 128 -3.04 -12.74 -9.35
C LEU A 128 -2.80 -13.69 -8.17
N GLN A 129 -2.52 -14.96 -8.43
CA GLN A 129 -2.09 -15.92 -7.43
C GLN A 129 -0.56 -16.01 -7.44
N LEU A 130 0.04 -15.67 -6.29
CA LEU A 130 1.45 -15.85 -6.05
C LEU A 130 1.68 -16.99 -5.07
N GLU A 131 2.56 -17.91 -5.46
CA GLU A 131 3.16 -18.89 -4.56
C GLU A 131 4.53 -18.37 -4.11
N THR A 132 4.68 -18.22 -2.80
CA THR A 132 5.90 -17.72 -2.15
C THR A 132 6.67 -18.86 -1.49
N GLU A 133 7.91 -18.59 -1.08
CA GLU A 133 8.75 -19.55 -0.36
C GLU A 133 8.30 -19.78 1.09
N SER A 134 7.56 -18.83 1.68
CA SER A 134 7.17 -18.89 3.09
C SER A 134 5.86 -18.16 3.37
N ALA A 135 5.16 -18.57 4.44
CA ALA A 135 3.97 -17.86 4.90
C ALA A 135 4.27 -16.40 5.32
N ASP A 136 5.46 -16.14 5.87
CA ASP A 136 5.90 -14.82 6.30
C ASP A 136 6.11 -13.86 5.11
N THR A 137 6.66 -14.38 4.00
CA THR A 137 6.80 -13.64 2.74
C THR A 137 5.42 -13.26 2.19
N ALA A 138 4.51 -14.22 2.10
CA ALA A 138 3.14 -13.95 1.64
C ALA A 138 2.40 -12.97 2.55
N SER A 139 2.58 -13.07 3.88
CA SER A 139 2.02 -12.12 4.86
C SER A 139 2.57 -10.70 4.66
N SER A 140 3.89 -10.57 4.50
CA SER A 140 4.54 -9.27 4.27
C SER A 140 4.08 -8.63 2.96
N LEU A 141 4.00 -9.41 1.88
CA LEU A 141 3.46 -8.94 0.60
C LEU A 141 2.00 -8.49 0.73
N ALA A 142 1.17 -9.23 1.46
CA ALA A 142 -0.22 -8.85 1.69
C ALA A 142 -0.33 -7.48 2.39
N GLN A 143 0.47 -7.26 3.44
CA GLN A 143 0.51 -6.01 4.19
C GLN A 143 0.98 -4.82 3.33
N VAL A 144 1.98 -5.05 2.47
CA VAL A 144 2.47 -4.01 1.55
C VAL A 144 1.42 -3.69 0.49
N CYS A 145 0.86 -4.71 -0.18
CA CYS A 145 -0.14 -4.52 -1.22
C CYS A 145 -1.42 -3.84 -0.70
N SER A 146 -1.81 -4.06 0.56
CA SER A 146 -2.97 -3.38 1.16
C SER A 146 -2.77 -1.88 1.42
N GLN A 147 -1.54 -1.40 1.37
CA GLN A 147 -1.17 0.00 1.69
C GLN A 147 -0.59 0.75 0.49
N LEU A 148 -0.51 0.13 -0.69
CA LEU A 148 -0.19 0.85 -1.92
C LEU A 148 -1.27 1.89 -2.18
N SER A 149 -0.88 3.07 -2.66
CA SER A 149 -1.82 4.13 -3.01
C SER A 149 -2.64 3.78 -4.26
N PRO A 150 -3.95 4.10 -4.29
CA PRO A 150 -4.77 3.90 -5.49
C PRO A 150 -4.41 4.84 -6.63
N GLN A 151 -3.83 6.00 -6.30
CA GLN A 151 -3.69 7.12 -7.22
C GLN A 151 -2.22 7.40 -7.57
N ALA A 152 -1.29 6.76 -6.86
CA ALA A 152 0.13 7.00 -7.03
C ALA A 152 0.95 5.74 -6.75
N PRO A 153 2.14 5.61 -7.35
CA PRO A 153 3.08 4.55 -7.06
C PRO A 153 3.82 4.88 -5.73
N LEU A 154 3.06 4.97 -4.64
CA LEU A 154 3.53 5.37 -3.32
C LEU A 154 2.89 4.50 -2.22
N ALA A 155 3.59 4.30 -1.10
CA ALA A 155 3.02 3.68 0.11
C ALA A 155 3.69 4.20 1.38
N ALA A 156 2.92 4.28 2.47
CA ALA A 156 3.42 4.47 3.83
C ALA A 156 3.29 3.14 4.59
N LEU A 157 4.41 2.60 5.06
CA LEU A 157 4.50 1.23 5.56
C LEU A 157 5.14 1.19 6.96
N SER A 158 4.82 0.15 7.73
CA SER A 158 5.49 -0.07 9.02
C SER A 158 6.99 -0.29 8.81
N ARG A 159 7.83 0.34 9.64
CA ARG A 159 9.28 0.09 9.63
C ARG A 159 9.66 -1.39 9.85
N LYS A 160 8.77 -2.19 10.46
CA LYS A 160 8.96 -3.64 10.59
C LYS A 160 9.11 -4.36 9.24
N LEU A 161 8.59 -3.77 8.17
CA LEU A 161 8.67 -4.31 6.80
C LEU A 161 9.94 -3.87 6.06
N GLU A 162 10.76 -2.96 6.61
CA GLU A 162 11.98 -2.48 5.93
C GLU A 162 12.93 -3.60 5.50
N PRO A 163 13.23 -4.63 6.33
CA PRO A 163 14.12 -5.71 5.91
C PRO A 163 13.57 -6.46 4.68
N PHE A 164 12.25 -6.61 4.60
CA PHE A 164 11.57 -7.27 3.48
C PHE A 164 11.58 -6.42 2.20
N LEU A 165 11.60 -5.09 2.35
CA LEU A 165 11.62 -4.12 1.25
C LEU A 165 13.03 -3.80 0.75
N THR A 166 14.04 -4.55 1.19
CA THR A 166 15.42 -4.39 0.71
C THR A 166 15.48 -4.50 -0.82
N GLY A 167 16.06 -3.49 -1.47
CA GLY A 167 16.12 -3.43 -2.94
C GLY A 167 14.83 -2.93 -3.62
N CYS A 168 13.90 -2.37 -2.87
CA CYS A 168 12.81 -1.52 -3.39
C CYS A 168 13.21 -0.04 -3.31
N SER A 169 12.49 0.81 -4.05
CA SER A 169 12.69 2.27 -4.03
C SER A 169 12.13 2.92 -2.75
N LEU A 170 12.83 2.77 -1.64
CA LEU A 170 12.50 3.41 -0.36
C LEU A 170 13.07 4.84 -0.29
N LEU A 171 12.28 5.78 0.24
CA LEU A 171 12.71 7.15 0.49
C LEU A 171 13.53 7.27 1.78
N PRO A 172 14.62 8.06 1.78
CA PRO A 172 15.43 8.30 2.97
C PRO A 172 14.68 9.20 3.95
N THR A 173 14.10 8.60 4.99
CA THR A 173 13.16 9.26 5.92
C THR A 173 13.62 9.10 7.37
N THR A 174 14.85 9.50 7.69
CA THR A 174 15.39 9.43 9.06
C THR A 174 14.51 10.22 10.04
N GLY A 175 14.05 9.59 11.12
CA GLY A 175 13.20 10.23 12.14
C GLY A 175 11.69 10.09 11.90
N SER A 176 11.27 9.53 10.76
CA SER A 176 9.87 9.19 10.52
C SER A 176 9.45 7.92 11.27
N ALA A 177 8.18 7.80 11.64
CA ALA A 177 7.64 6.59 12.26
C ALA A 177 7.44 5.42 11.27
N PHE A 178 7.42 5.72 9.97
CA PHE A 178 7.13 4.79 8.89
C PHE A 178 8.27 4.72 7.87
N CYS A 179 8.22 3.75 6.97
CA CYS A 179 9.02 3.75 5.76
C CYS A 179 8.13 4.09 4.57
N TYR A 180 8.66 4.84 3.62
CA TYR A 180 7.92 5.31 2.46
C TYR A 180 8.51 4.73 1.20
N LEU A 181 7.67 4.09 0.41
CA LEU A 181 8.02 3.59 -0.90
C LEU A 181 7.61 4.62 -1.94
N ALA A 182 8.51 4.94 -2.88
CA ALA A 182 8.21 5.79 -4.01
C ALA A 182 9.06 5.46 -5.24
N TRP A 183 8.42 5.28 -6.39
CA TRP A 183 9.10 5.03 -7.68
C TRP A 183 9.34 6.29 -8.50
N SER A 184 8.89 7.45 -8.00
CA SER A 184 9.14 8.78 -8.54
C SER A 184 9.40 9.75 -7.39
N GLU A 185 9.81 10.97 -7.70
CA GLU A 185 9.83 12.03 -6.69
C GLU A 185 8.43 12.20 -6.07
N ALA A 186 8.39 12.38 -4.75
CA ALA A 186 7.17 12.50 -3.99
C ALA A 186 7.29 13.65 -3.01
N GLU A 187 6.33 14.57 -3.06
CA GLU A 187 6.27 15.69 -2.13
C GLU A 187 5.72 15.25 -0.77
N LYS A 188 6.13 15.94 0.30
CA LYS A 188 5.73 15.61 1.67
C LYS A 188 4.19 15.58 1.85
N PRO A 189 3.39 16.52 1.30
CA PRO A 189 1.92 16.43 1.41
C PRO A 189 1.35 15.16 0.78
N ALA A 190 1.91 14.71 -0.36
CA ALA A 190 1.49 13.46 -0.97
C ALA A 190 1.77 12.26 -0.04
N LEU A 191 2.93 12.24 0.64
CA LEU A 191 3.28 11.19 1.60
C LEU A 191 2.36 11.20 2.84
N LEU A 192 1.99 12.39 3.34
CA LEU A 192 1.02 12.52 4.44
C LEU A 192 -0.38 12.01 4.03
N GLY A 193 -0.74 12.19 2.76
CA GLY A 193 -2.00 11.69 2.21
C GLY A 193 -2.11 10.16 2.19
N LEU A 194 -0.98 9.45 2.26
CA LEU A 194 -0.95 7.98 2.30
C LEU A 194 -1.29 7.40 3.67
N LEU A 195 -1.15 8.20 4.73
CA LEU A 195 -1.29 7.71 6.09
C LEU A 195 -2.75 7.32 6.35
N SER A 196 -2.96 6.06 6.71
CA SER A 196 -4.25 5.57 7.20
C SER A 196 -4.63 6.24 8.53
N ALA A 197 -5.92 6.18 8.90
CA ALA A 197 -6.38 6.66 10.20
C ALA A 197 -5.60 6.02 11.37
N ALA A 198 -5.37 4.70 11.32
CA ALA A 198 -4.59 3.98 12.32
C ALA A 198 -3.14 4.47 12.42
N GLN A 199 -2.50 4.84 11.29
CA GLN A 199 -1.16 5.41 11.31
C GLN A 199 -1.16 6.82 11.91
N LYS A 200 -2.17 7.64 11.62
CA LYS A 200 -2.34 8.97 12.25
C LYS A 200 -2.55 8.84 13.77
N GLU A 201 -3.34 7.87 14.22
CA GLU A 201 -3.52 7.54 15.63
C GLU A 201 -2.19 7.11 16.27
N GLN A 202 -1.42 6.23 15.63
CA GLN A 202 -0.10 5.81 16.12
C GLN A 202 0.86 6.99 16.31
N LEU A 203 0.86 7.96 15.38
CA LEU A 203 1.67 9.18 15.49
C LEU A 203 1.25 10.01 16.70
N TRP A 204 -0.06 10.20 16.90
CA TRP A 204 -0.59 10.92 18.06
C TRP A 204 -0.29 10.21 19.39
N GLN A 205 -0.41 8.87 19.43
CA GLN A 205 -0.04 8.07 20.60
C GLN A 205 1.44 8.23 20.92
N THR A 206 2.32 8.14 19.92
CA THR A 206 3.78 8.32 20.07
C THR A 206 4.10 9.70 20.65
N PHE A 207 3.38 10.74 20.23
CA PHE A 207 3.57 12.09 20.77
C PHE A 207 3.02 12.23 22.19
N LEU A 208 1.78 11.84 22.44
CA LEU A 208 1.09 12.11 23.70
C LEU A 208 1.49 11.18 24.84
N ALA A 209 1.84 9.92 24.54
CA ALA A 209 2.25 8.94 25.53
C ALA A 209 3.78 8.95 25.74
N ASP A 210 4.56 9.03 24.67
CA ASP A 210 6.03 8.87 24.74
C ASP A 210 6.79 10.20 24.67
N GLY A 211 6.11 11.31 24.33
CA GLY A 211 6.74 12.63 24.17
C GLY A 211 7.63 12.75 22.93
N VAL A 212 7.57 11.77 22.01
CA VAL A 212 8.38 11.74 20.79
C VAL A 212 7.65 12.44 19.66
N GLN A 213 8.36 13.25 18.88
CA GLN A 213 7.79 13.93 17.70
C GLN A 213 8.35 13.32 16.43
N PRO A 214 7.61 12.39 15.78
CA PRO A 214 7.98 11.86 14.48
C PRO A 214 8.04 12.95 13.40
N LEU A 215 8.91 12.74 12.41
CA LEU A 215 9.14 13.64 11.28
C LEU A 215 7.85 13.99 10.50
N GLU A 216 6.84 13.13 10.53
CA GLU A 216 5.54 13.37 9.92
C GLU A 216 4.86 14.64 10.48
N PHE A 217 5.10 15.00 11.74
CA PHE A 217 4.58 16.25 12.30
C PHE A 217 5.29 17.49 11.76
N ASP A 218 6.59 17.43 11.45
CA ASP A 218 7.28 18.51 10.73
C ASP A 218 6.61 18.75 9.38
N TRP A 219 6.38 17.66 8.63
CA TRP A 219 5.73 17.73 7.32
C TRP A 219 4.30 18.27 7.42
N LEU A 220 3.55 17.82 8.42
CA LEU A 220 2.16 18.26 8.62
C LEU A 220 2.09 19.73 9.03
N TRP A 221 3.03 20.21 9.86
CA TRP A 221 3.14 21.61 10.20
C TRP A 221 3.45 22.50 8.99
N ASP A 222 4.45 22.12 8.20
CA ASP A 222 4.79 22.81 6.95
C ASP A 222 3.56 22.88 6.02
N ALA A 223 2.88 21.75 5.82
CA ALA A 223 1.70 21.67 4.97
C ALA A 223 0.51 22.48 5.52
N TYR A 224 0.32 22.50 6.85
CA TYR A 224 -0.74 23.28 7.49
C TYR A 224 -0.50 24.79 7.29
N CYS A 225 0.73 25.27 7.48
CA CYS A 225 1.09 26.66 7.26
C CYS A 225 0.90 27.11 5.81
N SER A 226 1.16 26.22 4.85
CA SER A 226 0.99 26.49 3.42
C SER A 226 -0.45 26.30 2.91
N GLY A 227 -1.36 25.77 3.73
CA GLY A 227 -2.74 25.48 3.33
C GLY A 227 -2.91 24.21 2.49
N GLU A 228 -1.93 23.31 2.53
CA GLU A 228 -1.84 22.08 1.72
C GLU A 228 -1.97 20.80 2.57
N ALA A 229 -2.25 20.91 3.87
CA ALA A 229 -2.38 19.76 4.76
C ALA A 229 -3.50 18.80 4.29
N PRO A 230 -3.17 17.56 3.91
CA PRO A 230 -4.16 16.61 3.41
C PRO A 230 -4.95 16.00 4.58
N HIS A 231 -6.22 15.71 4.35
CA HIS A 231 -7.09 14.98 5.29
C HIS A 231 -7.10 15.54 6.72
N LEU A 232 -7.08 16.87 6.89
CA LEU A 232 -7.00 17.50 8.22
C LEU A 232 -8.09 17.03 9.20
N LEU A 233 -9.30 16.74 8.69
CA LEU A 233 -10.37 16.15 9.49
C LEU A 233 -9.99 14.78 10.05
N GLU A 234 -9.35 13.91 9.27
CA GLU A 234 -8.91 12.59 9.74
C GLU A 234 -7.81 12.73 10.81
N TRP A 235 -6.92 13.72 10.68
CA TRP A 235 -5.92 14.02 11.72
C TRP A 235 -6.58 14.45 13.03
N GLU A 236 -7.63 15.27 12.98
CA GLU A 236 -8.39 15.66 14.17
C GLU A 236 -9.16 14.47 14.77
N MET A 237 -9.78 13.63 13.94
CA MET A 237 -10.50 12.46 14.44
C MET A 237 -9.56 11.44 15.09
N ALA A 238 -8.42 11.18 14.47
CA ALA A 238 -7.37 10.35 15.07
C ALA A 238 -6.89 10.92 16.41
N LEU A 239 -6.69 12.24 16.50
CA LEU A 239 -6.34 12.90 17.75
C LEU A 239 -7.40 12.69 18.84
N ARG A 240 -8.69 12.84 18.49
CA ARG A 240 -9.81 12.65 19.44
C ARG A 240 -9.85 11.23 20.00
N VAL A 241 -9.69 10.23 19.15
CA VAL A 241 -9.62 8.82 19.57
C VAL A 241 -8.51 8.63 20.58
N VAL A 242 -7.30 9.10 20.26
CA VAL A 242 -6.13 8.93 21.14
C VAL A 242 -6.28 9.70 22.46
N LEU A 243 -6.86 10.90 22.44
CA LEU A 243 -7.16 11.65 23.66
C LEU A 243 -8.12 10.89 24.58
N GLU A 244 -9.17 10.29 24.02
CA GLU A 244 -10.13 9.48 24.77
C GLU A 244 -9.47 8.23 25.35
N GLU A 245 -8.70 7.49 24.53
CA GLU A 245 -7.98 6.28 24.95
C GLU A 245 -6.96 6.55 26.06
N LEU A 246 -6.23 7.65 25.97
CA LEU A 246 -5.24 8.05 26.96
C LEU A 246 -5.83 8.81 28.16
N GLY A 247 -7.15 9.02 28.20
CA GLY A 247 -7.85 9.67 29.31
C GLY A 247 -7.55 11.16 29.47
N PHE A 248 -7.25 11.86 28.38
CA PHE A 248 -7.01 13.30 28.39
C PHE A 248 -8.33 14.06 28.56
N SER A 249 -8.27 15.20 29.25
CA SER A 249 -9.37 16.14 29.38
C SER A 249 -8.94 17.52 28.87
N ILE A 250 -9.79 18.11 28.03
CA ILE A 250 -9.58 19.44 27.44
C ILE A 250 -10.68 20.36 27.95
N GLN A 251 -10.28 21.41 28.67
CA GLN A 251 -11.18 22.49 29.06
C GLN A 251 -10.95 23.70 28.17
N ARG A 252 -12.05 24.28 27.68
CA ARG A 252 -12.04 25.50 26.87
C ARG A 252 -12.97 26.53 27.49
N GLN A 253 -12.40 27.68 27.83
CA GLN A 253 -13.10 28.86 28.30
C GLN A 253 -12.61 30.09 27.50
N GLU A 254 -13.28 31.23 27.65
CA GLU A 254 -12.88 32.47 27.01
C GLU A 254 -11.47 32.88 27.49
N GLY A 255 -10.52 33.01 26.55
CA GLY A 255 -9.12 33.34 26.86
C GLY A 255 -8.32 32.26 27.62
N PHE A 256 -8.89 31.08 27.86
CA PHE A 256 -8.25 30.04 28.65
C PHE A 256 -8.51 28.65 28.08
N PHE A 257 -7.43 27.87 27.92
CA PHE A 257 -7.54 26.44 27.68
C PHE A 257 -6.63 25.68 28.65
N GLN A 258 -7.04 24.47 28.99
CA GLN A 258 -6.27 23.59 29.84
C GLN A 258 -6.36 22.18 29.30
N VAL A 259 -5.21 21.53 29.18
CA VAL A 259 -5.09 20.12 28.83
C VAL A 259 -4.59 19.39 30.06
N THR A 260 -5.29 18.34 30.45
CA THR A 260 -4.89 17.46 31.56
C THR A 260 -4.79 16.03 31.07
N ASP A 261 -3.74 15.32 31.49
CA ASP A 261 -3.63 13.87 31.27
C ASP A 261 -4.57 13.07 32.20
N ALA A 262 -4.53 11.74 32.09
CA ALA A 262 -5.32 10.84 32.92
C ALA A 262 -4.99 10.91 34.43
N GLN A 263 -3.81 11.41 34.79
CA GLN A 263 -3.39 11.60 36.18
C GLN A 263 -3.81 12.98 36.72
N GLY A 264 -4.44 13.82 35.89
CA GLY A 264 -4.83 15.18 36.22
C GLY A 264 -3.68 16.18 36.18
N GLN A 265 -2.52 15.80 35.63
CA GLN A 265 -1.40 16.73 35.43
C GLN A 265 -1.71 17.68 34.29
N ILE A 266 -1.45 18.96 34.52
CA ILE A 266 -1.61 19.99 33.49
C ILE A 266 -0.43 19.92 32.52
N LEU A 267 -0.74 19.69 31.25
CA LEU A 267 0.22 19.72 30.16
C LEU A 267 0.25 21.10 29.52
N ARG A 268 1.46 21.58 29.23
CA ARG A 268 1.69 22.88 28.60
C ARG A 268 2.31 22.65 27.23
N PHE A 269 1.61 23.10 26.19
CA PHE A 269 2.06 23.12 24.82
C PHE A 269 2.27 24.57 24.38
N ASP A 270 3.26 24.82 23.51
CA ASP A 270 3.63 26.18 23.11
C ASP A 270 3.59 26.34 21.58
N LEU A 271 2.77 27.26 21.08
CA LEU A 271 2.65 27.51 19.64
C LEU A 271 3.89 28.18 19.04
N VAL A 272 4.66 28.93 19.84
CA VAL A 272 5.83 29.69 19.39
C VAL A 272 7.09 28.85 19.52
N LYS A 273 7.32 28.26 20.70
CA LYS A 273 8.55 27.54 21.05
C LYS A 273 8.41 26.01 20.99
N GLY A 274 7.18 25.49 20.96
CA GLY A 274 6.93 24.06 20.91
C GLY A 274 7.31 23.44 19.57
N GLY A 275 7.42 22.12 19.59
CA GLY A 275 7.68 21.35 18.38
C GLY A 275 6.48 21.30 17.43
N PRO A 276 6.66 20.76 16.21
CA PRO A 276 5.60 20.67 15.20
C PRO A 276 4.34 19.94 15.68
N ALA A 277 4.48 18.86 16.47
CA ALA A 277 3.34 18.11 16.97
C ALA A 277 2.50 18.94 17.96
N GLU A 278 3.17 19.67 18.86
CA GLU A 278 2.51 20.59 19.79
C GLU A 278 1.74 21.69 19.06
N LYS A 279 2.34 22.23 18.00
CA LYS A 279 1.75 23.30 17.20
C LYS A 279 0.49 22.82 16.47
N ILE A 280 0.56 21.66 15.81
CA ILE A 280 -0.62 21.06 15.17
C ILE A 280 -1.67 20.69 16.21
N PHE A 281 -1.29 20.08 17.32
CA PHE A 281 -2.20 19.74 18.41
C PHE A 281 -3.02 20.95 18.86
N LEU A 282 -2.34 22.08 19.12
CA LEU A 282 -2.99 23.33 19.48
C LEU A 282 -3.88 23.87 18.36
N LYS A 283 -3.41 23.84 17.10
CA LYS A 283 -4.20 24.37 15.97
C LYS A 283 -5.43 23.54 15.61
N LEU A 284 -5.40 22.22 15.84
CA LEU A 284 -6.57 21.37 15.64
C LEU A 284 -7.62 21.59 16.74
N LEU A 285 -7.20 21.71 18.00
CA LEU A 285 -8.13 21.91 19.11
C LEU A 285 -8.62 23.36 19.23
N PHE A 286 -7.81 24.32 18.78
CA PHE A 286 -8.05 25.76 18.89
C PHE A 286 -7.76 26.47 17.55
N PRO A 287 -8.60 26.24 16.52
CA PRO A 287 -8.32 26.70 15.15
C PRO A 287 -8.51 28.22 14.94
N LEU A 288 -9.28 28.89 15.81
CA LEU A 288 -9.51 30.32 15.74
C LEU A 288 -8.67 31.04 16.80
N ASP A 289 -7.83 31.98 16.37
CA ASP A 289 -7.21 32.92 17.28
C ASP A 289 -8.34 33.79 17.86
N TRP A 290 -8.64 33.62 19.15
CA TRP A 290 -9.62 34.48 19.83
C TRP A 290 -9.06 35.90 19.82
N LYS A 291 -9.68 36.78 19.03
CA LYS A 291 -9.40 38.21 19.04
C LYS A 291 -9.96 38.87 20.29
#